data_AF-A0A3C0HEE2-F1
#
_entry.id   AF-A0A3C0HEE2-F1
#
_cell.length_a   1.000
_cell.length_b   1.000
_cell.length_c   1.000
_cell.angle_alpha   90.00
_cell.angle_beta   90.00
_cell.angle_gamma   90.00
#
_symmetry.space_group_name_H-M   'P 1'
#
loop_
_entity.id
_entity.type
_entity.pdbx_description
1 polymer ?
#
loop_
_entity_poly.entity_id
_entity_poly.type
_entity_poly.pdbx_seq_one_letter_code
_entity_poly.pdbx_strand_id
1 'polypeptide(L)'
;MAQTGDNSPYSRFGIGDLSDDAFQHLKQMGSLGNAYTDAFQINIKNPASYSFLRTTAFDMGIYAKNGTLKTEDQSASQWTGNLEYLSLGFPLYNPLNQLLDREQKDISIGMTFTLKPYSTVSYDLYTDDTSIDSLGTFQRTYTGQGGTYKFLWGNSIKYKDFAFGANLGYLFGKITYNRSIDFNEIGLARQNRFSTDYNLKGFLYDIGLIYSKVLNKKEMEDSNGSTSKTLNIGLTFNSATSFSTESNIQNLGVFFAGLAASTIDTSITSIRGQPGKGKLPGSVGLGIHYTSGEKWSIGADYNAT
;
A
#
# COMPACT_ATOMS: atom_id res chain seq x y z
N MET A 1 -10.91 8.71 -22.97
CA MET A 1 -10.62 9.10 -21.58
C MET A 1 -10.80 7.84 -20.74
N ALA A 2 -9.71 7.12 -20.47
CA ALA A 2 -9.77 5.80 -19.85
C ALA A 2 -8.66 5.68 -18.81
N GLN A 3 -8.73 6.54 -17.80
CA GLN A 3 -8.15 6.29 -16.50
C GLN A 3 -8.96 7.12 -15.51
N THR A 4 -10.06 6.55 -15.02
CA THR A 4 -10.78 7.09 -13.88
C THR A 4 -9.86 6.88 -12.67
N GLY A 5 -8.98 7.85 -12.40
CA GLY A 5 -8.17 7.85 -11.19
C GLY A 5 -9.08 8.04 -9.98
N ASP A 6 -8.73 7.48 -8.82
CA ASP A 6 -9.41 7.78 -7.55
C ASP A 6 -9.62 9.30 -7.41
N ASN A 7 -10.76 9.78 -6.92
CA ASN A 7 -10.91 11.18 -6.53
C ASN A 7 -11.02 11.18 -5.02
N SER A 8 -9.86 11.07 -4.38
CA SER A 8 -9.71 11.23 -2.95
C SER A 8 -9.13 12.61 -2.69
N PRO A 9 -9.95 13.62 -2.32
CA PRO A 9 -9.45 14.94 -1.96
C PRO A 9 -8.39 14.89 -0.84
N TYR A 10 -8.47 13.88 0.04
CA TYR A 10 -7.52 13.64 1.12
C TYR A 10 -6.14 13.21 0.64
N SER A 11 -6.06 12.54 -0.52
CA SER A 11 -4.78 12.13 -1.11
C SER A 11 -3.90 13.30 -1.57
N ARG A 12 -4.40 14.55 -1.49
CA ARG A 12 -3.62 15.76 -1.72
C ARG A 12 -2.55 16.00 -0.65
N PHE A 13 -2.67 15.41 0.53
CA PHE A 13 -1.74 15.62 1.63
C PHE A 13 -0.59 14.60 1.62
N GLY A 14 0.63 15.08 1.88
CA GLY A 14 1.81 14.23 1.99
C GLY A 14 2.13 13.46 0.71
N ILE A 15 2.22 12.13 0.82
CA ILE A 15 2.48 11.21 -0.29
C ILE A 15 1.20 10.50 -0.79
N GLY A 16 0.02 10.98 -0.37
CA GLY A 16 -1.27 10.40 -0.69
C GLY A 16 -1.81 9.43 0.36
N ASP A 17 -2.83 8.70 -0.03
CA ASP A 17 -3.50 7.70 0.82
C ASP A 17 -2.62 6.44 0.90
N LEU A 18 -2.35 5.97 2.12
CA LEU A 18 -1.56 4.76 2.35
C LEU A 18 -2.39 3.51 2.05
N SER A 19 -1.73 2.51 1.46
CA SER A 19 -2.34 1.22 1.14
C SER A 19 -2.15 0.19 2.26
N ASP A 20 -3.23 -0.48 2.69
CA ASP A 20 -3.21 -1.51 3.73
C ASP A 20 -2.41 -2.76 3.33
N ASP A 21 -1.49 -3.21 4.19
CA ASP A 21 -0.60 -4.38 4.00
C ASP A 21 -1.29 -5.74 4.10
N ALA A 22 -2.56 -5.77 4.49
CA ALA A 22 -3.37 -6.98 4.41
C ALA A 22 -3.65 -7.40 2.96
N PHE A 23 -3.35 -8.67 2.64
CA PHE A 23 -3.84 -9.29 1.40
C PHE A 23 -5.34 -9.56 1.49
N GLN A 24 -5.97 -9.92 0.37
CA GLN A 24 -7.42 -9.94 0.25
C GLN A 24 -8.10 -10.90 1.24
N HIS A 25 -7.45 -12.04 1.56
CA HIS A 25 -7.94 -12.97 2.57
C HIS A 25 -7.91 -12.39 3.99
N LEU A 26 -6.88 -11.60 4.32
CA LEU A 26 -6.77 -10.92 5.62
C LEU A 26 -7.74 -9.74 5.71
N LYS A 27 -7.94 -8.98 4.63
CA LYS A 27 -8.91 -7.87 4.59
C LYS A 27 -10.33 -8.31 4.91
N GLN A 28 -10.72 -9.50 4.44
CA GLN A 28 -12.02 -10.09 4.76
C GLN A 28 -12.16 -10.44 6.25
N MET A 29 -11.04 -10.57 6.96
CA MET A 29 -10.96 -10.80 8.39
C MET A 29 -10.68 -9.50 9.16
N GLY A 30 -11.02 -8.32 8.61
CA GLY A 30 -10.74 -7.03 9.25
C GLY A 30 -9.26 -6.68 9.29
N SER A 31 -8.50 -7.17 8.31
CA SER A 31 -7.05 -6.96 8.17
C SER A 31 -6.23 -7.51 9.35
N LEU A 32 -6.71 -8.55 10.02
CA LEU A 32 -5.91 -9.26 11.03
C LEU A 32 -4.77 -10.01 10.33
N GLY A 33 -3.56 -9.86 10.83
CA GLY A 33 -2.35 -10.39 10.21
C GLY A 33 -1.11 -10.38 11.11
N ASN A 34 -1.17 -9.77 12.29
CA ASN A 34 0.00 -9.75 13.18
C ASN A 34 0.29 -11.16 13.73
N ALA A 35 -0.73 -12.00 13.98
CA ALA A 35 -0.57 -13.38 14.47
C ALA A 35 -1.11 -14.46 13.52
N TYR A 36 -1.61 -14.07 12.36
CA TYR A 36 -2.17 -15.00 11.39
C TYR A 36 -1.07 -15.78 10.69
N THR A 37 -1.22 -17.10 10.64
CA THR A 37 -0.34 -17.99 9.87
C THR A 37 -1.20 -19.00 9.13
N ASP A 38 -0.78 -19.32 7.90
CA ASP A 38 -1.45 -20.29 7.05
C ASP A 38 -0.42 -21.08 6.24
N ALA A 39 -0.80 -22.28 5.80
CA ALA A 39 0.09 -23.15 5.04
C ALA A 39 0.15 -22.81 3.54
N PHE A 40 -0.80 -22.04 3.03
CA PHE A 40 -1.02 -21.79 1.61
C PHE A 40 -1.14 -20.30 1.27
N GLN A 41 -1.49 -19.47 2.25
CA GLN A 41 -1.69 -18.03 2.06
C GLN A 41 -0.51 -17.21 2.59
N ILE A 42 -0.09 -16.21 1.81
CA ILE A 42 1.03 -15.33 2.15
C ILE A 42 0.52 -14.20 3.04
N ASN A 43 1.20 -13.95 4.16
CA ASN A 43 0.89 -12.83 5.04
C ASN A 43 2.11 -11.91 5.19
N ILE A 44 2.14 -10.82 4.40
CA ILE A 44 3.25 -9.84 4.45
C ILE A 44 3.20 -8.91 5.66
N LYS A 45 2.06 -8.84 6.37
CA LYS A 45 1.90 -7.98 7.55
C LYS A 45 2.81 -8.41 8.69
N ASN A 46 3.04 -9.72 8.83
CA ASN A 46 4.06 -10.26 9.72
C ASN A 46 5.03 -11.17 8.94
N PRO A 47 6.30 -10.76 8.71
CA PRO A 47 7.25 -11.56 7.96
C PRO A 47 7.60 -12.90 8.61
N ALA A 48 7.40 -13.08 9.92
CA ALA A 48 7.63 -14.39 10.56
C ALA A 48 6.67 -15.48 10.03
N SER A 49 5.54 -15.10 9.44
CA SER A 49 4.53 -16.03 8.93
C SER A 49 5.01 -16.86 7.73
N TYR A 50 6.00 -16.40 6.96
CA TYR A 50 6.37 -17.09 5.70
C TYR A 50 6.93 -18.50 5.93
N SER A 51 7.50 -18.74 7.11
CA SER A 51 8.05 -20.04 7.53
C SER A 51 6.98 -21.09 7.82
N PHE A 52 5.70 -20.69 7.85
CA PHE A 52 4.55 -21.58 7.99
C PHE A 52 4.01 -22.08 6.65
N LEU A 53 4.43 -21.48 5.52
CA LEU A 53 4.06 -21.94 4.19
C LEU A 53 4.54 -23.38 3.97
N ARG A 54 3.67 -24.20 3.38
CA ARG A 54 3.94 -25.60 3.00
C ARG A 54 3.99 -25.80 1.49
N THR A 55 3.69 -24.78 0.70
CA THR A 55 3.85 -24.85 -0.75
C THR A 55 4.25 -23.49 -1.28
N THR A 56 4.81 -23.47 -2.50
CA THR A 56 4.98 -22.21 -3.22
C THR A 56 3.61 -21.59 -3.46
N ALA A 57 3.45 -20.37 -2.99
CA ALA A 57 2.20 -19.63 -3.10
C ALA A 57 2.42 -18.45 -4.05
N PHE A 58 1.50 -18.26 -4.98
CA PHE A 58 1.44 -17.07 -5.83
C PHE A 58 0.10 -16.38 -5.55
N ASP A 59 0.15 -15.12 -5.14
CA ASP A 59 -1.02 -14.33 -4.79
C ASP A 59 -1.01 -13.01 -5.55
N MET A 60 -2.14 -12.67 -6.17
CA MET A 60 -2.32 -11.45 -6.94
C MET A 60 -3.66 -10.86 -6.59
N GLY A 61 -3.64 -9.61 -6.13
CA GLY A 61 -4.83 -8.85 -5.80
C GLY A 61 -5.12 -7.79 -6.85
N ILE A 62 -6.38 -7.69 -7.26
CA ILE A 62 -6.91 -6.53 -7.98
C ILE A 62 -8.10 -5.99 -7.18
N TYR A 63 -8.30 -4.67 -7.20
CA TYR A 63 -9.44 -4.07 -6.52
C TYR A 63 -10.27 -3.22 -7.47
N ALA A 64 -11.55 -3.10 -7.14
CA ALA A 64 -12.47 -2.11 -7.66
C ALA A 64 -13.18 -1.45 -6.49
N LYS A 65 -13.20 -0.13 -6.46
CA LYS A 65 -13.78 0.69 -5.40
C LYS A 65 -14.80 1.65 -6.01
N ASN A 66 -15.97 1.75 -5.38
CA ASN A 66 -16.94 2.79 -5.67
C ASN A 66 -17.02 3.76 -4.49
N GLY A 67 -16.60 5.00 -4.69
CA GLY A 67 -16.70 6.08 -3.71
C GLY A 67 -17.86 7.00 -4.04
N THR A 68 -18.56 7.51 -3.02
CA THR A 68 -19.55 8.59 -3.20
C THR A 68 -19.17 9.78 -2.33
N LEU A 69 -18.89 10.91 -2.96
CA LEU A 69 -18.66 12.19 -2.32
C LEU A 69 -19.99 12.94 -2.26
N LYS A 70 -20.34 13.46 -1.08
CA LYS A 70 -21.57 14.23 -0.88
C LYS A 70 -21.25 15.56 -0.19
N THR A 71 -21.83 16.62 -0.72
CA THR A 71 -22.01 17.91 -0.04
C THR A 71 -23.49 18.04 0.35
N GLU A 72 -23.89 19.18 0.92
CA GLU A 72 -25.29 19.44 1.29
C GLU A 72 -26.25 19.33 0.09
N ASP A 73 -25.81 19.82 -1.08
CA ASP A 73 -26.66 19.92 -2.28
C ASP A 73 -26.25 18.99 -3.43
N GLN A 74 -25.09 18.33 -3.38
CA GLN A 74 -24.55 17.55 -4.50
C GLN A 74 -24.03 16.17 -4.07
N SER A 75 -24.12 15.20 -4.98
CA SER A 75 -23.58 13.85 -4.80
C SER A 75 -22.88 13.40 -6.08
N ALA A 76 -21.64 12.93 -5.95
CA ALA A 76 -20.85 12.40 -7.06
C ALA A 76 -20.37 10.98 -6.70
N SER A 77 -20.61 10.02 -7.58
CA SER A 77 -20.11 8.64 -7.45
C SER A 77 -18.98 8.39 -8.44
N GLN A 78 -17.99 7.63 -8.02
CA GLN A 78 -16.83 7.34 -8.83
C GLN A 78 -16.34 5.92 -8.62
N TRP A 79 -16.00 5.27 -9.74
CA TRP A 79 -15.38 3.97 -9.77
C TRP A 79 -13.89 4.08 -10.06
N THR A 80 -13.11 3.32 -9.30
CA THR A 80 -11.66 3.20 -9.44
C THR A 80 -11.29 1.73 -9.40
N GLY A 81 -10.27 1.32 -10.14
CA GLY A 81 -9.70 -0.02 -10.00
C GLY A 81 -8.22 -0.04 -10.38
N ASN A 82 -7.45 -0.89 -9.71
CA ASN A 82 -6.03 -1.03 -9.96
C ASN A 82 -5.53 -2.42 -9.50
N LEU A 83 -4.29 -2.73 -9.86
CA LEU A 83 -3.53 -3.81 -9.24
C LEU A 83 -3.27 -3.45 -7.77
N GLU A 84 -3.62 -4.36 -6.87
CA GLU A 84 -3.44 -4.19 -5.44
C GLU A 84 -2.10 -4.72 -4.96
N TYR A 85 -1.71 -5.91 -5.42
CA TYR A 85 -0.43 -6.51 -5.11
C TYR A 85 -0.13 -7.70 -6.03
N LEU A 86 1.15 -8.05 -6.10
CA LEU A 86 1.68 -9.26 -6.69
C LEU A 86 2.68 -9.86 -5.71
N SER A 87 2.49 -11.11 -5.31
CA SER A 87 3.32 -11.76 -4.30
C SER A 87 3.63 -13.21 -4.67
N LEU A 88 4.85 -13.63 -4.35
CA LEU A 88 5.34 -14.98 -4.56
C LEU A 88 6.08 -15.42 -3.30
N GLY A 89 5.64 -16.52 -2.70
CA GLY A 89 6.19 -17.10 -1.48
C GLY A 89 6.73 -18.49 -1.72
N PHE A 90 7.89 -18.80 -1.13
CA PHE A 90 8.58 -20.07 -1.25
C PHE A 90 8.91 -20.65 0.12
N PRO A 91 8.47 -21.88 0.42
CA PRO A 91 9.01 -22.64 1.53
C PRO A 91 10.36 -23.24 1.12
N LEU A 92 11.45 -22.72 1.68
CA LEU A 92 12.81 -23.16 1.38
C LEU A 92 13.14 -24.49 2.07
N TYR A 93 12.62 -24.68 3.28
CA TYR A 93 12.73 -25.94 4.02
C TYR A 93 11.35 -26.33 4.56
N ASN A 94 10.73 -27.31 3.91
CA ASN A 94 9.36 -27.73 4.15
C ASN A 94 9.32 -29.13 4.80
N PRO A 95 8.41 -29.39 5.75
CA PRO A 95 8.11 -30.76 6.22
C PRO A 95 7.86 -31.78 5.10
N LEU A 96 7.38 -31.39 3.91
CA LEU A 96 7.27 -32.31 2.76
C LEU A 96 8.64 -32.81 2.24
N ASN A 97 9.67 -31.97 2.26
CA ASN A 97 11.04 -32.38 1.94
C ASN A 97 11.62 -33.25 3.06
N GLN A 98 11.25 -32.98 4.32
CA GLN A 98 11.65 -33.78 5.48
C GLN A 98 11.05 -35.19 5.47
N LEU A 99 9.83 -35.38 4.94
CA LEU A 99 9.23 -36.70 4.75
C LEU A 99 10.02 -37.56 3.75
N LEU A 100 10.66 -36.92 2.75
CA LEU A 100 11.54 -37.60 1.80
C LEU A 100 12.90 -37.92 2.43
N ASP A 101 13.42 -37.05 3.30
CA ASP A 101 14.73 -37.18 3.96
C ASP A 101 14.71 -38.00 5.27
N ARG A 102 13.54 -38.45 5.75
CA ARG A 102 13.36 -39.20 7.02
C ARG A 102 13.91 -38.52 8.28
N GLU A 103 14.30 -37.24 8.21
CA GLU A 103 14.69 -36.43 9.37
C GLU A 103 13.61 -35.38 9.68
N GLN A 104 12.92 -35.53 10.81
CA GLN A 104 12.08 -34.47 11.34
C GLN A 104 12.97 -33.34 11.86
N LYS A 105 13.06 -32.24 11.10
CA LYS A 105 13.78 -31.04 11.54
C LYS A 105 12.78 -30.04 12.07
N ASP A 106 13.00 -29.58 13.30
CA ASP A 106 12.21 -28.52 13.96
C ASP A 106 12.39 -27.13 13.32
N ILE A 107 12.98 -27.05 12.13
CA ILE A 107 13.32 -25.82 11.43
C ILE A 107 12.51 -25.72 10.13
N SER A 108 11.88 -24.58 9.91
CA SER A 108 11.24 -24.23 8.63
C SER A 108 11.69 -22.85 8.19
N ILE A 109 11.97 -22.69 6.90
CA ILE A 109 12.45 -21.43 6.35
C ILE A 109 11.54 -21.04 5.19
N GLY A 110 11.10 -19.79 5.17
CA GLY A 110 10.25 -19.25 4.12
C GLY A 110 10.79 -17.93 3.59
N MET A 111 10.61 -17.70 2.30
CA MET A 111 11.02 -16.47 1.61
C MET A 111 9.87 -15.93 0.78
N THR A 112 9.77 -14.61 0.63
CA THR A 112 8.76 -13.96 -0.22
C THR A 112 9.33 -12.82 -1.04
N PHE A 113 8.71 -12.59 -2.19
CA PHE A 113 8.88 -11.38 -2.98
C PHE A 113 7.50 -10.77 -3.20
N THR A 114 7.34 -9.48 -2.90
CA THR A 114 6.06 -8.80 -3.04
C THR A 114 6.25 -7.44 -3.68
N LEU A 115 5.46 -7.13 -4.70
CA LEU A 115 5.33 -5.81 -5.30
C LEU A 115 3.92 -5.29 -5.05
N LYS A 116 3.82 -4.09 -4.47
CA LYS A 116 2.53 -3.52 -4.05
C LYS A 116 2.60 -1.98 -4.08
N PRO A 117 1.51 -1.25 -4.42
CA PRO A 117 1.41 0.19 -4.15
C PRO A 117 1.50 0.46 -2.65
N TYR A 118 2.36 1.38 -2.24
CA TYR A 118 2.48 1.85 -0.86
C TYR A 118 1.57 3.05 -0.58
N SER A 119 1.50 4.00 -1.52
CA SER A 119 0.60 5.15 -1.44
C SER A 119 0.03 5.51 -2.80
N THR A 120 -1.16 6.12 -2.82
CA THR A 120 -1.81 6.58 -4.05
C THR A 120 -2.20 8.04 -3.91
N VAL A 121 -1.86 8.86 -4.90
CA VAL A 121 -2.35 10.23 -5.06
C VAL A 121 -3.24 10.25 -6.27
N SER A 122 -4.50 10.59 -6.07
CA SER A 122 -5.43 10.75 -7.18
C SER A 122 -6.58 11.65 -6.75
N TYR A 123 -6.67 12.82 -7.38
CA TYR A 123 -7.78 13.74 -7.23
C TYR A 123 -7.87 14.67 -8.43
N ASP A 124 -9.08 15.09 -8.74
CA ASP A 124 -9.40 16.13 -9.74
C ASP A 124 -10.51 17.00 -9.16
N LEU A 125 -10.14 18.22 -8.79
CA LEU A 125 -11.00 19.17 -8.12
C LEU A 125 -10.97 20.48 -8.89
N TYR A 126 -12.14 21.04 -9.15
CA TYR A 126 -12.25 22.40 -9.68
C TYR A 126 -13.12 23.26 -8.78
N THR A 127 -12.90 24.56 -8.84
CA THR A 127 -13.72 25.56 -8.14
C THR A 127 -13.84 26.78 -9.03
N ASP A 128 -15.07 27.23 -9.21
CA ASP A 128 -15.36 28.51 -9.84
C ASP A 128 -15.24 29.59 -8.78
N ASP A 129 -14.38 30.57 -9.03
CA ASP A 129 -14.06 31.66 -8.10
C ASP A 129 -14.52 32.98 -8.73
N THR A 130 -15.35 33.71 -7.98
CA THR A 130 -15.90 35.02 -8.34
C THR A 130 -15.45 36.12 -7.38
N SER A 131 -14.42 35.86 -6.56
CA SER A 131 -13.98 36.77 -5.49
C SER A 131 -13.35 38.09 -5.98
N ILE A 132 -13.05 38.20 -7.28
CA ILE A 132 -12.43 39.39 -7.87
C ILE A 132 -13.34 39.90 -9.00
N ASP A 133 -14.18 40.89 -8.68
CA ASP A 133 -15.16 41.49 -9.60
C ASP A 133 -14.54 41.94 -10.94
N SER A 134 -13.29 42.41 -10.94
CA SER A 134 -12.60 42.88 -12.15
C SER A 134 -12.15 41.77 -13.10
N LEU A 135 -12.15 40.51 -12.66
CA LEU A 135 -11.69 39.36 -13.44
C LEU A 135 -12.84 38.44 -13.90
N GLY A 136 -14.07 38.71 -13.47
CA GLY A 136 -15.20 37.82 -13.71
C GLY A 136 -15.03 36.44 -13.05
N THR A 137 -15.78 35.45 -13.53
CA THR A 137 -15.63 34.07 -13.05
C THR A 137 -14.37 33.43 -13.63
N PHE A 138 -13.49 32.94 -12.75
CA PHE A 138 -12.33 32.15 -13.18
C PHE A 138 -12.30 30.80 -12.47
N GLN A 139 -11.88 29.77 -13.19
CA GLN A 139 -11.84 28.40 -12.70
C GLN A 139 -10.45 28.07 -12.18
N ARG A 140 -10.38 27.49 -10.97
CA ARG A 140 -9.15 26.87 -10.45
C ARG A 140 -9.30 25.36 -10.49
N THR A 141 -8.42 24.68 -11.21
CA THR A 141 -8.37 23.21 -11.20
C THR A 141 -7.12 22.72 -10.48
N TYR A 142 -7.28 21.72 -9.63
CA TYR A 142 -6.23 21.03 -8.91
C TYR A 142 -6.31 19.56 -9.25
N THR A 143 -5.25 19.02 -9.85
CA THR A 143 -5.15 17.60 -10.15
C THR A 143 -3.93 17.02 -9.45
N GLY A 144 -4.09 15.89 -8.78
CA GLY A 144 -2.98 15.08 -8.28
C GLY A 144 -3.09 13.70 -8.88
N GLN A 145 -1.96 13.12 -9.30
CA GLN A 145 -1.94 11.75 -9.81
C GLN A 145 -0.61 11.06 -9.51
N GLY A 146 -0.65 9.73 -9.47
CA GLY A 146 0.51 8.86 -9.26
C GLY A 146 0.48 8.21 -7.89
N GLY A 147 1.65 7.99 -7.32
CA GLY A 147 1.79 7.27 -6.06
C GLY A 147 3.16 6.64 -5.90
N THR A 148 3.28 5.82 -4.87
CA THR A 148 4.50 5.06 -4.58
C THR A 148 4.20 3.58 -4.55
N TYR A 149 5.21 2.79 -4.89
CA TYR A 149 5.22 1.33 -4.87
C TYR A 149 6.34 0.87 -3.94
N LYS A 150 6.12 -0.23 -3.26
CA LYS A 150 7.16 -0.95 -2.54
C LYS A 150 7.38 -2.32 -3.16
N PHE A 151 8.65 -2.66 -3.35
CA PHE A 151 9.09 -4.02 -3.56
C PHE A 151 9.67 -4.53 -2.25
N LEU A 152 9.18 -5.67 -1.76
CA LEU A 152 9.61 -6.30 -0.52
C LEU A 152 10.25 -7.65 -0.83
N TRP A 153 11.41 -7.90 -0.23
CA TRP A 153 12.03 -9.21 -0.14
C TRP A 153 12.05 -9.64 1.32
N GLY A 154 11.33 -10.71 1.61
CA GLY A 154 11.11 -11.22 2.96
C GLY A 154 11.78 -12.57 3.20
N ASN A 155 12.32 -12.77 4.39
CA ASN A 155 12.83 -14.06 4.84
C ASN A 155 12.37 -14.35 6.26
N SER A 156 12.18 -15.63 6.56
CA SER A 156 11.71 -16.07 7.86
C SER A 156 12.28 -17.43 8.23
N ILE A 157 12.43 -17.64 9.54
CA ILE A 157 12.83 -18.90 10.13
C ILE A 157 11.92 -19.22 11.30
N LYS A 158 11.43 -20.44 11.33
CA LYS A 158 10.73 -21.03 12.46
C LYS A 158 11.59 -22.10 13.08
N TYR A 159 11.73 -22.04 14.40
CA TYR A 159 12.31 -23.08 15.22
C TYR A 159 11.32 -23.47 16.31
N LYS A 160 10.82 -24.72 16.23
CA LYS A 160 9.76 -25.24 17.11
C LYS A 160 8.52 -24.32 17.10
N ASP A 161 8.17 -23.78 18.26
CA ASP A 161 7.00 -22.93 18.45
C ASP A 161 7.30 -21.44 18.18
N PHE A 162 8.55 -21.05 17.90
CA PHE A 162 8.92 -19.66 17.65
C PHE A 162 9.29 -19.43 16.19
N ALA A 163 8.78 -18.35 15.61
CA ALA A 163 9.14 -17.88 14.29
C ALA A 163 9.60 -16.43 14.34
N PHE A 164 10.63 -16.13 13.54
CA PHE A 164 11.19 -14.82 13.33
C PHE A 164 11.22 -14.54 11.84
N GLY A 165 10.99 -13.29 11.44
CA GLY A 165 11.13 -12.89 10.05
C GLY A 165 11.50 -11.43 9.90
N ALA A 166 12.05 -11.10 8.74
CA ALA A 166 12.38 -9.75 8.36
C ALA A 166 12.05 -9.51 6.88
N ASN A 167 11.55 -8.32 6.58
CA ASN A 167 11.41 -7.80 5.23
C ASN A 167 12.44 -6.69 4.99
N LEU A 168 13.03 -6.68 3.80
CA LEU A 168 13.76 -5.55 3.26
C LEU A 168 12.99 -5.01 2.06
N GLY A 169 12.75 -3.70 2.05
CA GLY A 169 11.92 -3.05 1.04
C GLY A 169 12.63 -1.92 0.32
N TYR A 170 12.26 -1.74 -0.95
CA TYR A 170 12.60 -0.56 -1.73
C TYR A 170 11.32 0.18 -2.11
N LEU A 171 11.21 1.43 -1.64
CA LEU A 171 10.12 2.34 -1.94
C LEU A 171 10.51 3.20 -3.14
N PHE A 172 9.66 3.28 -4.15
CA PHE A 172 9.88 4.11 -5.33
C PHE A 172 8.56 4.62 -5.90
N GLY A 173 8.58 5.76 -6.59
CA GLY A 173 7.36 6.24 -7.25
C GLY A 173 7.48 7.65 -7.77
N LYS A 174 6.41 8.07 -8.45
CA LYS A 174 6.26 9.43 -8.97
C LYS A 174 4.89 9.97 -8.57
N ILE A 175 4.88 11.18 -8.04
CA ILE A 175 3.67 11.93 -7.72
C ILE A 175 3.71 13.24 -8.51
N THR A 176 2.65 13.56 -9.23
CA THR A 176 2.51 14.80 -9.97
C THR A 176 1.34 15.61 -9.41
N TYR A 177 1.62 16.87 -9.07
CA TYR A 177 0.62 17.85 -8.66
C TYR A 177 0.54 18.93 -9.73
N ASN A 178 -0.64 19.13 -10.31
CA ASN A 178 -0.90 20.25 -11.20
C ASN A 178 -1.94 21.19 -10.60
N ARG A 179 -1.77 22.48 -10.88
CA ARG A 179 -2.75 23.51 -10.62
C ARG A 179 -2.90 24.35 -11.87
N SER A 180 -4.12 24.57 -12.33
CA SER A 180 -4.44 25.53 -13.37
C SER A 180 -5.33 26.65 -12.85
N ILE A 181 -5.18 27.82 -13.47
CA ILE A 181 -6.09 28.94 -13.31
C ILE A 181 -6.52 29.33 -14.73
N ASP A 182 -7.83 29.29 -14.95
CA ASP A 182 -8.47 29.50 -16.24
C ASP A 182 -9.49 30.67 -16.17
N PHE A 183 -9.16 31.78 -16.82
CA PHE A 183 -10.02 32.95 -17.01
C PHE A 183 -10.91 32.72 -18.22
N ASN A 184 -12.16 32.30 -17.98
CA ASN A 184 -13.09 31.92 -19.04
C ASN A 184 -13.78 33.13 -19.68
N GLU A 185 -13.96 34.20 -18.92
CA GLU A 185 -14.71 35.40 -19.34
C GLU A 185 -13.83 36.49 -19.96
N ILE A 186 -12.50 36.36 -19.87
CA ILE A 186 -11.54 37.33 -20.41
C ILE A 186 -10.90 36.76 -21.69
N GLY A 187 -11.28 37.30 -22.84
CA GLY A 187 -10.70 36.93 -24.13
C GLY A 187 -9.19 37.16 -24.18
N LEU A 188 -8.43 36.17 -24.67
CA LEU A 188 -6.96 36.17 -24.78
C LEU A 188 -6.22 36.32 -23.43
N ALA A 189 -6.88 36.06 -22.30
CA ALA A 189 -6.20 36.05 -21.00
C ALA A 189 -5.10 34.98 -20.93
N ARG A 190 -4.01 35.33 -20.24
CA ARG A 190 -2.96 34.38 -19.90
C ARG A 190 -3.45 33.47 -18.79
N GLN A 191 -3.53 32.20 -19.11
CA GLN A 191 -3.82 31.12 -18.19
C GLN A 191 -2.55 30.67 -17.49
N ASN A 192 -2.67 30.34 -16.21
CA ASN A 192 -1.53 29.89 -15.43
C ASN A 192 -1.59 28.38 -15.28
N ARG A 193 -0.45 27.72 -15.47
CA ARG A 193 -0.26 26.30 -15.22
C ARG A 193 0.94 26.12 -14.30
N PHE A 194 0.73 25.45 -13.20
CA PHE A 194 1.75 25.07 -12.24
C PHE A 194 1.81 23.55 -12.20
N SER A 195 3.00 22.98 -12.31
CA SER A 195 3.23 21.54 -12.23
C SER A 195 4.42 21.27 -11.32
N THR A 196 4.24 20.36 -10.38
CA THR A 196 5.30 19.86 -9.51
C THR A 196 5.32 18.34 -9.56
N ASP A 197 6.41 17.80 -10.08
CA ASP A 197 6.70 16.36 -10.05
C ASP A 197 7.61 16.04 -8.87
N TYR A 198 7.29 15.00 -8.12
CA TYR A 198 8.15 14.41 -7.10
C TYR A 198 8.48 12.97 -7.47
N ASN A 199 9.77 12.66 -7.60
CA ASN A 199 10.28 11.30 -7.66
C ASN A 199 10.72 10.87 -6.26
N LEU A 200 10.17 9.78 -5.75
CA LEU A 200 10.44 9.27 -4.40
C LEU A 200 11.30 8.03 -4.48
N LYS A 201 12.28 7.92 -3.57
CA LYS A 201 13.06 6.70 -3.36
C LYS A 201 13.45 6.55 -1.88
N GLY A 202 13.34 5.34 -1.36
CA GLY A 202 13.66 5.03 0.03
C GLY A 202 13.81 3.53 0.28
N PHE A 203 14.33 3.19 1.45
CA PHE A 203 14.40 1.82 1.93
C PHE A 203 13.44 1.62 3.09
N LEU A 204 12.82 0.44 3.15
CA LEU A 204 11.92 0.02 4.22
C LEU A 204 12.50 -1.24 4.87
N TYR A 205 12.21 -1.46 6.14
CA TYR A 205 12.44 -2.76 6.76
C TYR A 205 11.42 -3.02 7.85
N ASP A 206 10.97 -4.26 7.92
CA ASP A 206 9.96 -4.73 8.85
C ASP A 206 10.46 -5.99 9.53
N ILE A 207 10.14 -6.17 10.81
CA ILE A 207 10.55 -7.33 11.61
C ILE A 207 9.31 -7.94 12.25
N GLY A 208 9.29 -9.27 12.32
CA GLY A 208 8.17 -10.03 12.81
C GLY A 208 8.60 -11.15 13.74
N LEU A 209 7.77 -11.42 14.74
CA LEU A 209 7.89 -12.52 15.68
C LEU A 209 6.51 -13.19 15.82
N ILE A 210 6.47 -14.52 15.79
CA ILE A 210 5.25 -15.29 16.07
C ILE A 210 5.61 -16.44 17.01
N TYR A 211 4.87 -16.55 18.11
CA TYR A 211 4.85 -17.74 18.95
C TYR A 211 3.59 -18.55 18.63
N SER A 212 3.75 -19.81 18.21
CA SER A 212 2.67 -20.69 17.77
C SER A 212 2.68 -21.98 18.58
N LYS A 213 1.63 -22.22 19.36
CA LYS A 213 1.51 -23.39 20.23
C LYS A 213 0.29 -24.22 19.87
N VAL A 214 0.51 -25.50 19.60
CA VAL A 214 -0.57 -26.49 19.50
C VAL A 214 -0.98 -26.92 20.90
N LEU A 215 -2.24 -26.66 21.27
CA LEU A 215 -2.76 -26.86 22.62
C LEU A 215 -3.16 -28.32 22.91
N ASN A 216 -3.60 -29.05 21.89
CA ASN A 216 -4.16 -30.40 22.03
C ASN A 216 -3.24 -31.52 21.51
N LYS A 217 -1.91 -31.38 21.68
CA LYS A 217 -0.92 -32.38 21.21
C LYS A 217 -1.24 -33.80 21.72
N LYS A 218 -1.57 -33.95 23.01
CA LYS A 218 -1.91 -35.25 23.62
C LYS A 218 -3.20 -35.86 23.07
N GLU A 219 -4.26 -35.06 22.93
CA GLU A 219 -5.52 -35.53 22.36
C GLU A 219 -5.37 -35.95 20.90
N MET A 220 -4.47 -35.32 20.13
CA MET A 220 -4.15 -35.72 18.76
C MET A 220 -3.36 -37.04 18.68
N GLU A 221 -2.50 -37.33 19.66
CA GLU A 221 -1.76 -38.59 19.75
C GLU A 221 -2.68 -39.75 20.17
N ASP A 222 -3.63 -39.47 21.08
CA ASP A 222 -4.54 -40.47 21.65
C ASP A 222 -5.78 -40.74 20.77
N SER A 223 -6.15 -39.84 19.84
CA SER A 223 -7.32 -39.99 18.98
C SER A 223 -7.00 -39.81 17.49
N ASN A 224 -7.23 -40.88 16.72
CA ASN A 224 -7.15 -40.86 15.26
C ASN A 224 -8.17 -39.86 14.68
N GLY A 225 -7.73 -38.64 14.38
CA GLY A 225 -8.51 -37.64 13.65
C GLY A 225 -8.90 -36.37 14.41
N SER A 226 -8.35 -36.09 15.60
CA SER A 226 -8.61 -34.82 16.29
C SER A 226 -8.03 -33.62 15.51
N THR A 227 -8.83 -32.56 15.38
CA THR A 227 -8.41 -31.31 14.72
C THR A 227 -7.41 -30.54 15.58
N SER A 228 -6.33 -30.04 15.00
CA SER A 228 -5.33 -29.22 15.70
C SER A 228 -5.94 -27.92 16.23
N LYS A 229 -5.75 -27.64 17.52
CA LYS A 229 -6.09 -26.36 18.15
C LYS A 229 -4.81 -25.57 18.36
N THR A 230 -4.63 -24.49 17.62
CA THR A 230 -3.40 -23.69 17.61
C THR A 230 -3.67 -22.29 18.14
N LEU A 231 -2.82 -21.83 19.04
CA LEU A 231 -2.79 -20.46 19.51
C LEU A 231 -1.51 -19.78 19.02
N ASN A 232 -1.69 -18.68 18.29
CA ASN A 232 -0.61 -17.82 17.83
C ASN A 232 -0.65 -16.48 18.56
N ILE A 233 0.52 -16.00 18.95
CA ILE A 233 0.74 -14.63 19.43
C ILE A 233 1.79 -14.02 18.52
N GLY A 234 1.50 -12.84 17.98
CA GLY A 234 2.32 -12.19 16.98
C GLY A 234 2.72 -10.78 17.41
N LEU A 235 3.93 -10.39 17.04
CA LEU A 235 4.48 -9.06 17.25
C LEU A 235 5.16 -8.60 15.96
N THR A 236 4.87 -7.38 15.52
CA THR A 236 5.42 -6.78 14.31
C THR A 236 6.00 -5.41 14.62
N PHE A 237 7.06 -5.06 13.91
CA PHE A 237 7.69 -3.75 13.97
C PHE A 237 7.99 -3.28 12.54
N ASN A 238 7.38 -2.17 12.14
CA ASN A 238 7.66 -1.51 10.87
C ASN A 238 8.53 -0.28 11.13
N SER A 239 9.56 -0.08 10.31
CA SER A 239 10.56 0.95 10.60
C SER A 239 10.13 2.38 10.24
N ALA A 240 10.48 3.32 11.12
CA ALA A 240 10.42 4.75 10.88
C ALA A 240 11.57 5.20 9.96
N THR A 241 11.40 5.01 8.66
CA THR A 241 12.46 5.24 7.66
C THR A 241 12.36 6.61 7.00
N SER A 242 13.52 7.19 6.68
CA SER A 242 13.60 8.39 5.86
C SER A 242 13.58 8.03 4.38
N PHE A 243 12.95 8.85 3.56
CA PHE A 243 13.02 8.76 2.10
C PHE A 243 13.54 10.06 1.51
N SER A 244 14.15 9.95 0.34
CA SER A 244 14.60 11.09 -0.44
C SER A 244 13.61 11.39 -1.56
N THR A 245 13.48 12.66 -1.89
CA THR A 245 12.68 13.13 -3.01
C THR A 245 13.52 13.98 -3.95
N GLU A 246 13.16 13.96 -5.22
CA GLU A 246 13.69 14.88 -6.21
C GLU A 246 12.51 15.55 -6.90
N SER A 247 12.45 16.88 -6.86
CA SER A 247 11.34 17.64 -7.42
C SER A 247 11.70 18.43 -8.67
N ASN A 248 10.79 18.38 -9.65
CA ASN A 248 10.81 19.26 -10.81
C ASN A 248 9.60 20.18 -10.73
N ILE A 249 9.84 21.50 -10.71
CA ILE A 249 8.81 22.53 -10.61
C ILE A 249 8.77 23.30 -11.92
N GLN A 250 7.58 23.43 -12.50
CA GLN A 250 7.37 24.15 -13.74
C GLN A 250 6.16 25.09 -13.63
N ASN A 251 6.38 26.36 -13.95
CA ASN A 251 5.35 27.39 -14.01
C ASN A 251 5.30 27.96 -15.43
N LEU A 252 4.15 27.86 -16.07
CA LEU A 252 3.92 28.30 -17.44
C LEU A 252 2.77 29.29 -17.50
N GLY A 253 2.98 30.37 -18.26
CA GLY A 253 1.91 31.21 -18.78
C GLY A 253 1.53 30.72 -20.18
N VAL A 254 0.24 30.44 -20.38
CA VAL A 254 -0.30 29.88 -21.64
C VAL A 254 -1.44 30.78 -22.08
N PHE A 255 -1.55 31.09 -23.38
CA PHE A 255 -2.76 31.70 -23.92
C PHE A 255 -3.27 30.86 -25.09
N PHE A 256 -4.58 30.94 -25.34
CA PHE A 256 -5.19 30.25 -26.46
C PHE A 256 -5.18 31.16 -27.70
N ALA A 257 -4.48 30.73 -28.75
CA ALA A 257 -4.48 31.39 -30.05
C ALA A 257 -5.52 30.70 -30.94
N GLY A 258 -6.80 31.10 -30.81
CA GLY A 258 -7.92 30.51 -31.56
C GLY A 258 -8.55 29.28 -30.90
N LEU A 259 -9.44 28.58 -31.62
CA LEU A 259 -10.38 27.58 -31.08
C LEU A 259 -9.75 26.25 -30.61
N ALA A 260 -8.46 25.97 -30.85
CA ALA A 260 -7.89 24.65 -30.55
C ALA A 260 -6.38 24.60 -30.23
N ALA A 261 -5.64 25.71 -30.28
CA ALA A 261 -4.20 25.71 -30.06
C ALA A 261 -3.84 26.49 -28.78
N SER A 262 -3.28 25.78 -27.79
CA SER A 262 -2.55 26.41 -26.69
C SER A 262 -1.15 26.78 -27.17
N THR A 263 -0.81 28.07 -27.09
CA THR A 263 0.56 28.53 -27.34
C THR A 263 1.21 28.79 -25.99
N ILE A 264 2.33 28.11 -25.72
CA ILE A 264 3.16 28.39 -24.54
C ILE A 264 3.89 29.70 -24.83
N ASP A 265 3.52 30.76 -24.12
CA ASP A 265 4.01 32.12 -24.37
C ASP A 265 5.19 32.49 -23.48
N THR A 266 5.26 31.93 -22.26
CA THR A 266 6.38 32.22 -21.35
C THR A 266 6.56 31.09 -20.33
N SER A 267 7.77 30.51 -20.26
CA SER A 267 8.18 29.75 -19.08
C SER A 267 8.59 30.74 -17.99
N ILE A 268 7.80 30.81 -16.92
CA ILE A 268 8.03 31.75 -15.82
C ILE A 268 9.07 31.18 -14.86
N THR A 269 9.04 29.87 -14.62
CA THR A 269 10.01 29.19 -13.76
C THR A 269 10.13 27.73 -14.18
N SER A 270 11.37 27.23 -14.25
CA SER A 270 11.65 25.79 -14.35
C SER A 270 12.82 25.45 -13.44
N ILE A 271 12.54 24.70 -12.38
CA ILE A 271 13.53 24.16 -11.46
C ILE A 271 13.50 22.64 -11.64
N ARG A 272 14.67 22.04 -11.83
CA ARG A 272 14.80 20.59 -11.98
C ARG A 272 15.76 20.02 -10.96
N GLY A 273 15.48 18.79 -10.52
CA GLY A 273 16.39 18.04 -9.68
C GLY A 273 16.53 18.60 -8.26
N GLN A 274 15.54 19.34 -7.74
CA GLN A 274 15.65 19.91 -6.40
C GLN A 274 15.55 18.79 -5.35
N PRO A 275 16.58 18.58 -4.50
CA PRO A 275 16.58 17.52 -3.52
C PRO A 275 15.64 17.84 -2.35
N GLY A 276 14.96 16.82 -1.86
CA GLY A 276 14.11 16.87 -0.68
C GLY A 276 14.23 15.59 0.15
N LYS A 277 13.63 15.63 1.35
CA LYS A 277 13.61 14.51 2.29
C LYS A 277 12.28 14.45 3.02
N GLY A 278 11.85 13.25 3.36
CA GLY A 278 10.70 13.00 4.21
C GLY A 278 10.96 11.84 5.16
N LYS A 279 10.05 11.62 6.10
CA LYS A 279 10.13 10.53 7.08
C LYS A 279 8.79 9.82 7.14
N LEU A 280 8.83 8.49 7.06
CA LEU A 280 7.69 7.63 7.31
C LEU A 280 7.60 7.33 8.82
N PRO A 281 6.39 7.26 9.37
CA PRO A 281 6.21 6.82 10.74
C PRO A 281 6.54 5.33 10.85
N GLY A 282 7.09 4.92 11.99
CA GLY A 282 7.21 3.51 12.33
C GLY A 282 5.92 3.03 12.97
N SER A 283 5.71 1.72 13.04
CA SER A 283 4.56 1.17 13.77
C SER A 283 4.91 -0.13 14.47
N VAL A 284 4.19 -0.43 15.54
CA VAL A 284 4.25 -1.69 16.28
C VAL A 284 2.88 -2.34 16.26
N GLY A 285 2.83 -3.64 15.97
CA GLY A 285 1.62 -4.42 15.94
C GLY A 285 1.68 -5.60 16.89
N LEU A 286 0.63 -5.81 17.66
CA LEU A 286 0.40 -7.02 18.46
C LEU A 286 -0.79 -7.76 17.88
N GLY A 287 -0.76 -9.09 17.91
CA GLY A 287 -1.90 -9.92 17.52
C GLY A 287 -2.02 -11.19 18.35
N ILE A 288 -3.24 -11.69 18.45
CA ILE A 288 -3.56 -13.01 18.95
C ILE A 288 -4.49 -13.69 17.94
N HIS A 289 -4.21 -14.95 17.62
CA HIS A 289 -5.03 -15.71 16.69
C HIS A 289 -5.17 -17.15 17.19
N TYR A 290 -6.41 -17.61 17.32
CA TYR A 290 -6.74 -18.98 17.69
C TYR A 290 -7.41 -19.67 16.51
N THR A 291 -7.01 -20.93 16.25
CA THR A 291 -7.53 -21.73 15.14
C THR A 291 -7.88 -23.12 15.64
N SER A 292 -9.05 -23.62 15.24
CA SER A 292 -9.50 -24.98 15.57
C SER A 292 -9.75 -25.78 14.30
N GLY A 293 -8.74 -26.52 13.87
CA GLY A 293 -8.72 -27.21 12.59
C GLY A 293 -8.87 -26.22 11.44
N GLU A 294 -9.59 -26.64 10.40
CA GLU A 294 -9.85 -25.82 9.21
C GLU A 294 -11.24 -25.17 9.23
N LYS A 295 -12.00 -25.35 10.30
CA LYS A 295 -13.42 -24.94 10.35
C LYS A 295 -13.64 -23.53 10.85
N TRP A 296 -12.90 -23.11 11.88
CA TRP A 296 -13.08 -21.78 12.45
C TRP A 296 -11.79 -21.25 13.07
N SER A 297 -11.64 -19.95 12.99
CA SER A 297 -10.59 -19.18 13.64
C SER A 297 -11.16 -17.88 14.18
N ILE A 298 -10.48 -17.32 15.19
CA ILE A 298 -10.78 -16.02 15.76
C ILE A 298 -9.47 -15.32 16.06
N GLY A 299 -9.41 -14.02 15.81
CA GLY A 299 -8.22 -13.23 16.10
C GLY A 299 -8.55 -11.79 16.47
N ALA A 300 -7.58 -11.14 17.10
CA ALA A 300 -7.61 -9.73 17.40
C ALA A 300 -6.22 -9.15 17.18
N ASP A 301 -6.17 -8.00 16.50
CA ASP A 301 -4.95 -7.26 16.19
C ASP A 301 -5.04 -5.85 16.77
N TYR A 302 -3.92 -5.34 17.26
CA TYR A 302 -3.75 -3.95 17.67
C TYR A 302 -2.50 -3.39 16.99
N ASN A 303 -2.61 -2.20 16.39
CA ASN A 303 -1.49 -1.52 15.74
C ASN A 303 -1.39 -0.09 16.28
N ALA A 304 -0.17 0.32 16.66
CA ALA A 304 0.15 1.66 17.11
C ALA A 304 1.22 2.26 16.18
N THR A 305 1.04 3.52 15.82
CA THR A 305 1.93 4.30 14.92
C THR A 305 2.43 5.53 15.65
#